data_AF-A0A1I5WT64-F1
#
_entry.id   AF-A0A1I5WT64-F1
#
_cell.length_a   1.000
_cell.length_b   1.000
_cell.length_c   1.000
_cell.angle_alpha   90.00
_cell.angle_beta   90.00
_cell.angle_gamma   90.00
#
_symmetry.space_group_name_H-M   'P 1'
#
loop_
_entity.id
_entity.type
_entity.pdbx_description
1 polymer ?
#
loop_
_entity_poly.entity_id
_entity_poly.type
_entity_poly.pdbx_seq_one_letter_code
_entity_poly.pdbx_strand_id
1 'polypeptide(L)'
;MWIRNKRTGMIWEIIDEKMIKRLLASDDYEEVQEQQQDQQEQKQEKIDLKKLSFNELKHLASEKGINTYQMTKKDLLKALKRIGV
;
A
#
# COMPACT_ATOMS: atom_id res chain seq x y z
N MET A 1 -0.88 -18.80 15.31
CA MET A 1 0.39 -18.75 14.56
C MET A 1 0.17 -17.92 13.31
N TRP A 2 1.10 -17.06 12.95
CA TRP A 2 0.97 -16.22 11.76
C TRP A 2 1.67 -16.90 10.58
N ILE A 3 0.95 -17.03 9.46
CA ILE A 3 1.46 -17.64 8.24
C ILE A 3 1.33 -16.63 7.11
N ARG A 4 2.42 -16.42 6.38
CA ARG A 4 2.46 -15.58 5.18
C ARG A 4 2.38 -16.43 3.93
N ASN A 5 1.56 -16.00 2.98
CA ASN A 5 1.53 -16.52 1.63
C ASN A 5 2.59 -15.80 0.77
N LYS A 6 3.61 -16.51 0.31
CA LYS A 6 4.69 -15.93 -0.52
C LYS A 6 4.19 -15.42 -1.87
N ARG A 7 3.11 -16.00 -2.40
CA ARG A 7 2.53 -15.60 -3.69
C ARG A 7 1.77 -14.29 -3.62
N THR A 8 1.06 -14.04 -2.53
CA THR A 8 0.19 -12.85 -2.39
C THR A 8 0.71 -11.82 -1.40
N GLY A 9 1.67 -12.16 -0.55
CA GLY A 9 2.18 -11.30 0.52
C GLY A 9 1.29 -11.28 1.77
N MET A 10 0.05 -11.76 1.68
CA MET A 10 -0.92 -11.74 2.77
C MET A 10 -0.49 -12.60 3.96
N ILE A 11 -0.73 -12.08 5.16
CA ILE A 11 -0.45 -12.75 6.43
C ILE A 11 -1.78 -13.08 7.11
N TRP A 12 -1.95 -14.34 7.53
CA TRP A 12 -3.13 -14.80 8.26
C TRP A 12 -2.76 -15.33 9.63
N GLU A 13 -3.59 -14.98 10.61
CA GLU A 13 -3.58 -15.64 11.90
C GLU A 13 -4.33 -16.97 11.79
N ILE A 14 -3.63 -18.06 12.05
CA ILE A 14 -4.19 -19.41 12.00
C ILE A 14 -4.09 -20.01 13.39
N ILE A 15 -5.25 -20.39 13.92
CA ILE A 15 -5.40 -20.99 15.25
C ILE A 15 -5.46 -22.52 15.15
N ASP A 16 -5.87 -23.07 14.01
CA ASP A 16 -5.96 -24.52 13.77
C ASP A 16 -4.58 -25.14 13.46
N GLU A 17 -4.08 -25.96 14.38
CA GLU A 17 -2.83 -26.71 14.25
C GLU A 17 -2.76 -27.62 13.03
N LYS A 18 -3.89 -28.21 12.59
CA LYS A 18 -3.92 -29.06 11.40
C LYS A 18 -3.73 -28.23 10.13
N MET A 19 -4.31 -27.03 10.11
CA MET A 19 -4.18 -26.08 9.01
C MET A 19 -2.75 -25.54 8.92
N ILE A 20 -2.13 -25.21 10.06
CA ILE A 20 -0.73 -24.80 10.14
C ILE A 20 0.19 -25.84 9.50
N LYS A 21 0.08 -27.11 9.91
CA LYS A 21 0.93 -28.20 9.38
C LYS A 21 0.78 -28.40 7.88
N ARG A 22 -0.45 -28.25 7.35
CA ARG A 22 -0.71 -28.36 5.91
C ARG A 22 -0.09 -27.21 5.13
N LEU A 23 -0.14 -25.99 5.67
CA LEU A 23 0.43 -24.81 5.03
C LEU A 23 1.95 -24.84 5.06
N LEU A 24 2.56 -25.18 6.20
CA LEU A 24 4.02 -25.30 6.32
C LEU A 24 4.61 -26.49 5.54
N ALA A 25 3.79 -27.45 5.12
CA ALA A 25 4.21 -28.51 4.21
C ALA A 25 4.32 -28.04 2.74
N SER A 26 3.80 -26.86 2.42
CA SER A 26 3.87 -26.24 1.10
C SER A 26 4.94 -25.14 1.09
N ASP A 27 5.77 -25.12 0.05
CA ASP A 27 6.81 -24.09 -0.14
C ASP A 27 6.24 -22.68 -0.35
N ASP A 28 4.95 -22.56 -0.65
CA ASP A 28 4.25 -21.30 -0.89
C ASP A 28 3.98 -20.51 0.39
N TYR A 29 4.17 -21.12 1.56
CA TYR A 29 3.87 -20.51 2.85
C TYR A 29 5.09 -20.48 3.77
N GLU A 30 5.14 -19.47 4.64
CA GLU A 30 6.16 -19.34 5.66
C GLU A 30 5.55 -18.94 7.00
N GLU A 31 6.07 -19.52 8.08
CA GLU A 31 5.77 -19.07 9.44
C GLU A 31 6.45 -17.72 9.68
N VAL A 32 5.69 -16.76 10.20
CA VAL A 32 6.20 -15.45 10.59
C VAL A 32 5.90 -15.20 12.07
N GLN A 33 6.86 -14.63 12.79
CA GLN A 33 6.60 -14.13 14.15
C GLN A 33 5.78 -12.84 14.06
N GLU A 34 4.88 -12.61 15.02
CA GLU A 34 3.99 -11.43 15.11
C GLU A 34 4.74 -10.13 15.41
N GLN A 35 5.91 -9.91 14.80
CA GLN A 35 6.66 -8.69 14.97
C GLN A 35 7.11 -8.19 13.61
N GLN A 36 6.57 -7.01 13.29
CA GLN A 36 6.79 -6.20 12.10
C GLN A 36 5.84 -6.45 10.93
N GLN A 37 4.53 -6.30 11.18
CA GLN A 37 3.70 -5.52 10.23
C GLN A 37 4.01 -4.03 10.38
N ASP A 38 5.28 -3.67 10.19
CA ASP A 38 5.65 -2.32 9.80
C ASP A 38 6.22 -2.44 8.39
N GLN A 39 5.45 -1.94 7.41
CA GLN A 39 5.90 -1.35 6.14
C GLN A 39 5.66 -2.04 4.79
N GLN A 40 4.81 -3.06 4.60
CA GLN A 40 4.48 -3.49 3.22
C GLN A 40 3.02 -3.51 2.76
N GLU A 41 2.01 -3.43 3.63
CA GLU A 41 0.60 -3.36 3.15
C GLU A 41 -0.24 -2.23 3.75
N GLN A 42 0.39 -1.32 4.50
CA GLN A 42 -0.17 0.00 4.81
C GLN A 42 0.87 1.10 4.61
N LYS A 43 1.44 1.19 3.41
CA LYS A 43 1.58 2.54 2.88
C LYS A 43 0.16 2.98 2.59
N GLN A 44 -0.42 3.77 3.50
CA GLN A 44 -0.85 5.08 3.03
C GLN A 44 0.34 5.59 2.24
N GLU A 45 0.32 5.37 0.93
CA GLU A 45 1.20 6.10 0.06
C GLU A 45 0.84 7.54 0.36
N LYS A 46 1.61 8.17 1.26
CA LYS A 46 2.02 9.54 1.04
C LYS A 46 2.68 9.46 -0.31
N ILE A 47 1.85 9.56 -1.35
CA ILE A 47 2.25 9.63 -2.73
C ILE A 47 3.29 10.74 -2.65
N ASP A 48 4.55 10.40 -2.92
CA ASP A 48 5.61 11.38 -2.74
C ASP A 48 5.40 12.33 -3.92
N LEU A 49 4.53 13.33 -3.73
CA LEU A 49 3.99 14.16 -4.81
C LEU A 49 5.13 14.84 -5.57
N LYS A 50 6.29 15.01 -4.92
CA LYS A 50 7.53 15.50 -5.52
C LYS A 50 8.17 14.55 -6.54
N LYS A 51 8.01 13.24 -6.38
CA LYS A 51 8.50 12.19 -7.29
C LYS A 51 7.56 11.92 -8.46
N LEU A 52 6.29 12.26 -8.33
CA LEU A 52 5.32 12.08 -9.42
C LEU A 52 5.56 13.04 -10.60
N SER A 53 5.29 12.51 -11.78
CA SER A 53 5.20 13.25 -13.04
C SER A 53 4.07 14.29 -12.98
N PHE A 54 4.22 15.38 -13.73
CA PHE A 54 3.18 16.41 -13.81
C PHE A 54 1.85 15.86 -14.33
N ASN A 55 1.89 14.85 -15.21
CA ASN A 55 0.69 14.19 -15.72
C ASN A 55 0.01 13.35 -14.64
N GLU A 56 0.77 12.63 -13.83
CA GLU A 56 0.22 11.81 -12.73
C GLU A 56 -0.42 12.70 -11.65
N LEU A 57 0.21 13.83 -11.32
CA LEU A 57 -0.37 14.83 -10.42
C LEU A 57 -1.68 15.41 -10.98
N LYS A 58 -1.79 15.59 -12.31
CA LYS A 58 -3.01 16.09 -12.95
C LYS A 58 -4.13 15.05 -12.91
N HIS A 59 -3.80 13.78 -13.16
CA HIS A 59 -4.75 12.67 -13.02
C HIS A 59 -5.28 12.59 -11.60
N LEU A 60 -4.40 12.54 -10.60
CA LEU A 60 -4.79 12.52 -9.18
C LEU A 60 -5.67 13.71 -8.81
N ALA A 61 -5.29 14.92 -9.23
CA ALA A 61 -6.08 16.11 -8.95
C ALA A 61 -7.47 16.05 -9.61
N SER A 62 -7.56 15.53 -10.84
CA SER A 62 -8.85 15.35 -11.53
C SER A 62 -9.72 14.29 -10.85
N GLU A 63 -9.14 13.17 -10.40
CA GLU A 63 -9.84 12.15 -9.61
C GLU A 63 -10.35 12.68 -8.27
N LYS A 64 -9.62 13.62 -7.66
CA LYS A 64 -10.05 14.32 -6.43
C LYS A 64 -10.99 15.51 -6.70
N GLY A 65 -11.39 15.74 -7.95
CA GLY A 65 -12.31 16.83 -8.33
C GLY A 65 -11.69 18.23 -8.33
N ILE A 66 -10.36 18.35 -8.34
CA ILE A 66 -9.64 19.62 -8.46
C ILE A 66 -9.55 19.99 -9.94
N ASN A 67 -10.03 21.19 -10.30
CA ASN A 67 -9.84 21.71 -11.64
C ASN A 67 -8.35 22.02 -11.88
N THR A 68 -7.72 21.27 -12.80
CA THR A 68 -6.31 21.42 -13.15
C THR A 68 -6.06 22.41 -14.29
N TYR A 69 -7.12 23.04 -14.81
CA TYR A 69 -7.02 24.02 -15.90
C TYR A 69 -6.17 25.22 -15.46
N GLN A 70 -5.07 25.46 -16.19
CA GLN A 70 -4.07 26.50 -15.94
C GLN A 70 -3.29 26.42 -14.60
N MET A 71 -3.36 25.31 -13.86
CA MET A 71 -2.59 25.14 -12.63
C MET A 71 -1.11 24.83 -12.91
N THR A 72 -0.21 25.49 -12.15
CA THR A 72 1.22 25.14 -12.16
C THR A 72 1.52 23.93 -11.29
N LYS A 73 2.66 23.25 -11.51
CA LYS A 73 3.08 22.09 -10.70
C LYS A 73 3.09 22.39 -9.19
N LYS A 74 3.48 23.61 -8.79
CA LYS A 74 3.53 24.02 -7.38
C LYS A 74 2.13 24.12 -6.77
N ASP A 75 1.17 24.68 -7.49
CA ASP A 75 -0.20 24.84 -7.02
C ASP A 75 -0.91 23.50 -6.90
N LEU A 76 -0.67 22.60 -7.86
CA LEU A 76 -1.18 21.23 -7.88
C LEU A 76 -0.67 20.41 -6.68
N LEU A 77 0.63 20.53 -6.35
CA LEU A 77 1.22 19.92 -5.16
C LEU A 77 0.59 20.47 -3.87
N LYS A 78 0.34 21.77 -3.80
CA LYS A 78 -0.27 22.41 -2.63
C LYS A 78 -1.72 21.97 -2.44
N ALA A 79 -2.47 21.83 -3.54
CA ALA A 79 -3.85 21.35 -3.53
C ALA A 79 -3.93 19.88 -3.07
N LEU A 80 -3.07 19.00 -3.61
CA LEU A 80 -3.03 17.59 -3.23
C LEU A 80 -2.59 17.39 -1.77
N LYS A 81 -1.60 18.15 -1.29
CA LYS A 81 -1.20 18.16 0.13
C LYS A 81 -2.32 18.62 1.06
N ARG A 82 -3.15 19.58 0.63
CA ARG A 82 -4.27 20.09 1.44
C ARG A 82 -5.38 19.04 1.64
N ILE A 83 -5.49 18.10 0.70
CA ILE A 83 -6.48 17.01 0.73
C ILE A 83 -5.99 15.82 1.57
N GLY A 84 -4.74 15.82 2.02
CA GLY A 84 -4.17 14.74 2.82
C GLY A 84 -3.68 13.54 2.00
N VAL A 85 -3.22 13.80 0.77
CA VAL A 85 -2.47 12.85 -0.07
C VAL A 85 -0.98 12.94 0.20
#